data_AF-A0AAV0NWC6-F1
#
_entry.id   AF-A0AAV0NWC6-F1
#
_cell.length_a   1.000
_cell.length_b   1.000
_cell.length_c   1.000
_cell.angle_alpha   90.00
_cell.angle_beta   90.00
_cell.angle_gamma   90.00
#
_symmetry.space_group_name_H-M   'P 1'
#
loop_
_entity.id
_entity.type
_entity.pdbx_description
1 polymer ?
#
loop_
_entity_poly.entity_id
_entity_poly.type
_entity_poly.pdbx_seq_one_letter_code
_entity_poly.pdbx_strand_id
1 'polypeptide(L)'
;MLLFATNAVATPGTAIVSSWRTNTTHFHPRFSVSSAVEGLGFPAFLPKEVENIKDPSARKLASRIQRLQVTLWKTYIRKPVILVGPSLGAAIAIDFAVQYPEAVEKLVLIDASVYVEGTGSMATLPKAVAYAGVSLLKSVMLRLFVNVLAFEKLPLSTSIDWMNIGRLHCMYDWWADATVNFMSSGGYDVACLIPKINQKTLIIWGEDDKIISSKLGVRLHCELPNAIIRQIPNCGHIPHVEKPDSVARLIKEFVQDQEDCSRKEAQLVSSLQ
;
A
#
# COMPACT_ATOMS: atom_id res chain seq x y z
N MET A 1 -11.19 11.03 3.38
CA MET A 1 -11.49 9.58 3.21
C MET A 1 -10.18 8.89 2.85
N LEU A 2 -9.87 7.72 3.42
CA LEU A 2 -8.64 6.97 3.10
C LEU A 2 -8.92 5.93 2.02
N LEU A 3 -8.13 5.97 0.95
CA LEU A 3 -8.14 5.01 -0.15
C LEU A 3 -6.75 4.43 -0.25
N PHE A 4 -6.55 3.12 -0.22
CA PHE A 4 -5.24 2.53 -0.44
C PHE A 4 -5.11 2.16 -1.92
N ALA A 5 -3.90 2.11 -2.46
CA ALA A 5 -3.58 1.59 -3.79
C ALA A 5 -2.58 0.44 -3.61
N THR A 6 -2.88 -0.75 -4.12
CA THR A 6 -1.98 -1.92 -4.03
C THR A 6 -1.95 -2.67 -5.36
N ASN A 7 -0.86 -3.39 -5.63
CA ASN A 7 -0.71 -4.19 -6.85
C ASN A 7 -1.18 -5.64 -6.62
N ALA A 8 -2.11 -6.10 -7.46
CA ALA A 8 -2.62 -7.48 -7.45
C ALA A 8 -1.60 -8.54 -7.92
N VAL A 9 -0.50 -8.14 -8.57
CA VAL A 9 0.56 -9.02 -9.11
C VAL A 9 1.60 -9.40 -8.05
N ALA A 10 1.90 -8.53 -7.08
CA ALA A 10 2.90 -8.78 -6.03
C ALA A 10 2.30 -9.10 -4.65
N THR A 11 1.05 -8.70 -4.43
CA THR A 11 0.27 -8.92 -3.21
C THR A 11 -1.14 -9.35 -3.61
N PRO A 12 -1.79 -10.29 -2.91
CA PRO A 12 -3.21 -10.51 -3.14
C PRO A 12 -3.96 -9.28 -2.69
N GLY A 13 -4.61 -8.63 -3.65
CA GLY A 13 -5.65 -7.69 -3.31
C GLY A 13 -5.26 -6.23 -3.27
N THR A 14 -5.52 -5.57 -4.39
CA THR A 14 -6.27 -4.32 -4.51
C THR A 14 -6.33 -3.36 -3.32
N ALA A 15 -5.99 -2.12 -3.64
CA ALA A 15 -6.53 -0.89 -3.09
C ALA A 15 -7.59 -1.07 -1.97
N ILE A 16 -7.15 -0.92 -0.73
CA ILE A 16 -7.95 -1.05 0.49
C ILE A 16 -8.76 0.23 0.70
N VAL A 17 -10.10 0.20 0.70
CA VAL A 17 -10.86 1.19 1.50
C VAL A 17 -10.90 0.64 2.91
N SER A 18 -9.87 0.89 3.73
CA SER A 18 -9.97 0.58 5.15
C SER A 18 -10.63 1.75 5.85
N SER A 19 -11.91 1.59 6.20
CA SER A 19 -12.36 2.14 7.47
C SER A 19 -11.58 1.41 8.58
N TRP A 20 -10.60 2.09 9.16
CA TRP A 20 -9.91 1.61 10.36
C TRP A 20 -10.91 1.56 11.52
N ARG A 21 -11.56 0.41 11.70
CA ARG A 21 -11.97 -0.09 13.02
C ARG A 21 -11.21 -1.39 13.31
N THR A 22 -10.02 -1.24 13.84
CA THR A 22 -9.27 -2.22 14.64
C THR A 22 -9.06 -1.51 15.98
N ASN A 23 -9.89 -1.82 16.98
CA ASN A 23 -9.72 -1.53 18.42
C ASN A 23 -9.17 -0.17 18.89
N THR A 24 -9.17 0.88 18.08
CA THR A 24 -8.80 2.23 18.50
C THR A 24 -10.07 2.99 18.89
N THR A 25 -10.25 3.20 20.18
CA THR A 25 -11.27 4.06 20.82
C THR A 25 -11.11 5.56 20.48
N HIS A 26 -10.41 5.93 19.40
CA HIS A 26 -9.88 7.29 19.18
C HIS A 26 -10.22 7.94 17.82
N PHE A 27 -11.16 7.40 17.05
CA PHE A 27 -11.70 8.08 15.85
C PHE A 27 -13.06 8.71 16.14
N HIS A 28 -13.16 10.03 15.94
CA HIS A 28 -14.34 10.86 16.22
C HIS A 28 -15.53 10.53 15.28
N PRO A 29 -16.80 10.66 15.70
CA PRO A 29 -18.00 10.25 14.92
C PRO A 29 -18.28 10.98 13.59
N ARG A 30 -17.40 11.88 13.12
CA ARG A 30 -17.67 12.73 11.93
C ARG A 30 -17.16 12.17 10.60
N PHE A 31 -16.53 10.99 10.60
CA PHE A 31 -16.17 10.28 9.38
C PHE A 31 -17.35 9.42 8.91
N SER A 32 -18.13 9.92 7.93
CA SER A 32 -19.16 9.11 7.27
C SER A 32 -18.50 8.07 6.37
N VAL A 33 -18.81 6.80 6.66
CA VAL A 33 -18.38 5.61 5.92
C VAL A 33 -19.59 5.12 5.13
N SER A 34 -19.48 5.11 3.80
CA SER A 34 -20.39 4.30 2.99
C SER A 34 -19.74 2.94 2.80
N SER A 35 -20.17 1.95 3.60
CA SER A 35 -19.88 0.54 3.35
C SER A 35 -20.95 0.01 2.41
N ALA A 36 -20.60 -0.25 1.16
CA ALA A 36 -21.27 -1.34 0.47
C ALA A 36 -20.67 -2.64 1.03
N VAL A 37 -21.55 -3.46 1.61
CA VAL A 37 -21.32 -4.83 2.12
C VAL A 37 -20.81 -4.93 3.56
N GLU A 38 -21.73 -4.83 4.52
CA GLU A 38 -21.62 -5.58 5.79
C GLU A 38 -21.94 -7.05 5.50
N GLY A 39 -20.90 -7.88 5.42
CA GLY A 39 -21.02 -9.33 5.36
C GLY A 39 -19.81 -9.94 6.06
N LEU A 40 -20.04 -10.83 7.02
CA LEU A 40 -19.02 -11.52 7.83
C LEU A 40 -18.16 -12.54 7.04
N GLY A 41 -18.05 -12.41 5.71
CA GLY A 41 -17.38 -13.36 4.81
C GLY A 41 -16.25 -12.73 3.99
N PHE A 42 -15.39 -13.57 3.42
CA PHE A 42 -14.36 -13.12 2.48
C PHE A 42 -14.98 -12.70 1.14
N PRO A 43 -14.44 -11.68 0.45
CA PRO A 43 -14.87 -11.31 -0.90
C PRO A 43 -14.88 -12.51 -1.86
N ALA A 44 -15.96 -12.69 -2.61
CA ALA A 44 -16.20 -13.88 -3.44
C ALA A 44 -15.13 -14.12 -4.54
N PHE A 45 -14.32 -13.12 -4.87
CA PHE A 45 -13.23 -13.27 -5.84
C PHE A 45 -11.95 -13.84 -5.21
N LEU A 46 -11.82 -13.89 -3.87
CA LEU A 46 -10.67 -14.49 -3.20
C LEU A 46 -10.73 -16.02 -3.30
N PRO A 47 -9.58 -16.69 -3.40
CA PRO A 47 -9.54 -18.15 -3.53
C PRO A 47 -9.90 -18.80 -2.18
N LYS A 48 -10.50 -19.99 -2.20
CA LYS A 48 -11.09 -20.66 -1.00
C LYS A 48 -10.08 -20.89 0.12
N GLU A 49 -8.80 -20.95 -0.21
CA GLU A 49 -7.66 -21.11 0.69
C GLU A 49 -7.57 -20.00 1.73
N VAL A 50 -8.19 -18.83 1.50
CA VAL A 50 -8.32 -17.76 2.48
C VAL A 50 -9.06 -18.20 3.75
N GLU A 51 -9.92 -19.22 3.66
CA GLU A 51 -10.65 -19.77 4.81
C GLU A 51 -9.72 -20.47 5.82
N ASN A 52 -8.55 -20.93 5.36
CA ASN A 52 -7.57 -21.67 6.16
C ASN A 52 -6.62 -20.79 6.98
N ILE A 53 -6.62 -19.47 6.79
CA ILE A 53 -5.78 -18.52 7.52
C ILE A 53 -6.21 -18.51 8.99
N LYS A 54 -5.29 -18.66 9.94
CA LYS A 54 -5.60 -18.65 11.38
C LYS A 54 -5.31 -17.30 12.04
N ASP A 55 -4.27 -16.59 11.60
CA ASP A 55 -3.91 -15.28 12.15
C ASP A 55 -5.05 -14.25 12.01
N PRO A 56 -5.53 -13.65 13.13
CA PRO A 56 -6.66 -12.72 13.11
C PRO A 56 -6.41 -11.45 12.30
N SER A 57 -5.21 -10.89 12.35
CA SER A 57 -4.84 -9.65 11.63
C SER A 57 -4.82 -9.92 10.13
N ALA A 58 -4.31 -11.09 9.76
CA ALA A 58 -4.13 -11.52 8.41
C ALA A 58 -5.48 -11.94 7.76
N ARG A 59 -6.37 -12.61 8.51
CA ARG A 59 -7.79 -12.81 8.12
C ARG A 59 -8.52 -11.48 7.92
N LYS A 60 -8.29 -10.52 8.82
CA LYS A 60 -8.94 -9.20 8.76
C LYS A 60 -8.47 -8.36 7.57
N LEU A 61 -7.19 -8.48 7.20
CA LEU A 61 -6.68 -7.88 5.97
C LEU A 61 -7.35 -8.50 4.75
N ALA A 62 -7.40 -9.84 4.70
CA ALA A 62 -7.97 -10.58 3.58
C ALA A 62 -9.47 -10.30 3.37
N SER A 63 -10.27 -10.20 4.43
CA SER A 63 -11.71 -9.91 4.30
C SER A 63 -12.03 -8.51 3.78
N ARG A 64 -11.04 -7.60 3.76
CA ARG A 64 -11.21 -6.18 3.36
C ARG A 64 -10.69 -5.88 1.97
N ILE A 65 -10.24 -6.89 1.24
CA ILE A 65 -9.70 -6.72 -0.11
C ILE A 65 -10.84 -6.33 -1.08
N GLN A 66 -10.69 -5.23 -1.84
CA GLN A 66 -11.67 -4.79 -2.86
C GLN A 66 -11.00 -4.21 -4.12
N ARG A 67 -11.40 -4.62 -5.33
CA ARG A 67 -10.91 -4.04 -6.61
C ARG A 67 -11.34 -2.59 -6.78
N LEU A 68 -10.42 -1.63 -6.69
CA LEU A 68 -10.67 -0.25 -7.11
C LEU A 68 -10.29 -0.05 -8.57
N GLN A 69 -11.27 0.41 -9.34
CA GLN A 69 -11.08 0.98 -10.66
C GLN A 69 -11.24 2.50 -10.56
N VAL A 70 -10.58 3.27 -11.44
CA VAL A 70 -10.79 4.73 -11.58
C VAL A 70 -12.28 5.08 -11.69
N THR A 71 -13.05 4.19 -12.32
CA THR A 71 -14.51 4.23 -12.42
C THR A 71 -15.19 4.29 -11.06
N LEU A 72 -14.68 3.62 -10.03
CA LEU A 72 -15.29 3.63 -8.70
C LEU A 72 -15.20 5.02 -8.06
N TRP A 73 -14.07 5.72 -8.22
CA TRP A 73 -13.95 7.09 -7.73
C TRP A 73 -14.88 8.04 -8.49
N LYS A 74 -14.85 8.01 -9.83
CA LYS A 74 -15.70 8.87 -10.68
C LYS A 74 -17.20 8.62 -10.45
N THR A 75 -17.59 7.37 -10.24
CA THR A 75 -19.00 7.00 -10.12
C THR A 75 -19.55 7.20 -8.71
N TYR A 76 -18.79 6.85 -7.66
CA TYR A 76 -19.33 6.74 -6.30
C TYR A 76 -18.70 7.67 -5.27
N ILE A 77 -17.40 8.00 -5.38
CA ILE A 77 -16.72 8.81 -4.36
C ILE A 77 -16.90 10.31 -4.65
N ARG A 78 -16.57 10.73 -5.88
CA ARG A 78 -16.75 12.10 -6.42
C ARG A 78 -16.23 13.23 -5.52
N LYS A 79 -15.22 12.95 -4.70
CA LYS A 79 -14.55 13.93 -3.85
C LYS A 79 -13.08 13.56 -3.67
N PRO A 80 -12.20 14.54 -3.36
CA PRO A 80 -10.80 14.26 -3.07
C PRO A 80 -10.64 13.25 -1.93
N VAL A 81 -9.64 12.38 -2.06
CA VAL A 81 -9.30 11.35 -1.07
C VAL A 81 -7.85 11.47 -0.61
N ILE A 82 -7.55 10.92 0.55
CA ILE A 82 -6.19 10.64 0.98
C ILE A 82 -5.83 9.28 0.41
N LEU A 83 -4.88 9.25 -0.52
CA LEU A 83 -4.45 8.03 -1.21
C LEU A 83 -3.23 7.42 -0.50
N VAL A 84 -3.28 6.13 -0.20
CA VAL A 84 -2.26 5.40 0.59
C VAL A 84 -1.65 4.28 -0.25
N GLY A 85 -0.39 4.37 -0.63
CA GLY A 85 0.28 3.35 -1.43
C GLY A 85 1.40 2.64 -0.64
N PRO A 86 1.20 1.41 -0.16
CA PRO A 86 2.29 0.61 0.37
C PRO A 86 3.09 -0.09 -0.74
N SER A 87 4.42 -0.14 -0.60
CA SER A 87 5.35 -0.84 -1.48
C SER A 87 5.13 -0.47 -2.95
N LEU A 88 4.93 -1.43 -3.86
CA LEU A 88 4.62 -1.16 -5.27
C LEU A 88 3.30 -0.41 -5.50
N GLY A 89 2.39 -0.46 -4.52
CA GLY A 89 1.20 0.38 -4.47
C GLY A 89 1.51 1.88 -4.40
N ALA A 90 2.69 2.27 -3.89
CA ALA A 90 3.17 3.65 -3.91
C ALA A 90 3.35 4.17 -5.34
N ALA A 91 3.91 3.36 -6.23
CA ALA A 91 4.08 3.75 -7.62
C ALA A 91 2.73 3.99 -8.31
N ILE A 92 1.76 3.10 -8.06
CA ILE A 92 0.39 3.24 -8.56
C ILE A 92 -0.26 4.52 -7.99
N ALA A 93 -0.02 4.81 -6.72
CA ALA A 93 -0.56 6.00 -6.07
C ALA A 93 0.03 7.29 -6.65
N ILE A 94 1.32 7.33 -6.97
CA ILE A 94 1.98 8.45 -7.63
C ILE A 94 1.42 8.66 -9.04
N ASP A 95 1.35 7.62 -9.86
CA ASP A 95 0.81 7.71 -11.22
C ASP A 95 -0.64 8.22 -11.20
N PHE A 96 -1.47 7.67 -10.30
CA PHE A 96 -2.85 8.12 -10.13
C PHE A 96 -2.94 9.59 -9.69
N ALA A 97 -2.10 10.04 -8.74
CA ALA A 97 -2.10 11.40 -8.24
C ALA A 97 -1.63 12.43 -9.29
N VAL A 98 -0.78 12.02 -10.24
CA VAL A 98 -0.39 12.86 -11.38
C VAL A 98 -1.47 12.90 -12.45
N GLN A 99 -2.13 11.78 -12.74
CA GLN A 99 -3.18 11.72 -13.77
C GLN A 99 -4.51 12.34 -13.33
N TYR A 100 -4.84 12.24 -12.05
CA TYR A 100 -6.09 12.73 -11.46
C TYR A 100 -5.81 13.56 -10.19
N PRO A 101 -5.11 14.70 -10.31
CA PRO A 101 -4.73 15.51 -9.16
C PRO A 101 -5.94 16.01 -8.35
N GLU A 102 -7.09 16.22 -9.00
CA GLU A 102 -8.35 16.60 -8.35
C GLU A 102 -8.97 15.48 -7.51
N ALA A 103 -8.58 14.23 -7.76
CA ALA A 103 -9.05 13.08 -7.00
C ALA A 103 -8.26 12.87 -5.71
N VAL A 104 -7.05 13.43 -5.60
CA VAL A 104 -6.12 13.16 -4.49
C VAL A 104 -5.87 14.45 -3.71
N GLU A 105 -6.36 14.48 -2.48
CA GLU A 105 -6.13 15.58 -1.53
C GLU A 105 -4.73 15.50 -0.92
N LYS A 106 -4.33 14.30 -0.48
CA LYS A 106 -3.04 14.00 0.17
C LYS A 106 -2.57 12.61 -0.21
N LEU A 107 -1.26 12.39 -0.12
CA LEU A 107 -0.64 11.12 -0.43
C LEU A 107 0.06 10.55 0.81
N VAL A 108 -0.05 9.24 1.03
CA VAL A 108 0.68 8.50 2.06
C VAL A 108 1.39 7.34 1.39
N LEU A 109 2.70 7.29 1.47
CA LEU A 109 3.53 6.26 0.86
C LEU A 109 4.20 5.45 1.97
N ILE A 110 4.07 4.13 1.94
CA ILE A 110 4.59 3.23 2.99
C ILE A 110 5.63 2.31 2.33
N ASP A 111 6.89 2.40 2.72
CA ASP A 111 8.02 1.57 2.21
C ASP A 111 8.02 1.49 0.68
N ALA A 112 7.96 2.67 0.05
CA ALA A 112 7.60 2.87 -1.34
C ALA A 112 8.57 2.21 -2.34
N SER A 113 8.03 1.38 -3.24
CA SER A 113 8.77 0.82 -4.38
C SER A 113 8.45 1.63 -5.65
N VAL A 114 9.16 2.73 -5.86
CA VAL A 114 8.87 3.72 -6.94
C VAL A 114 10.00 3.86 -7.96
N TYR A 115 11.15 3.26 -7.69
CA TYR A 115 12.31 3.24 -8.58
C TYR A 115 12.47 1.83 -9.14
N VAL A 116 12.62 1.73 -10.45
CA VAL A 116 12.96 0.46 -11.11
C VAL A 116 14.49 0.34 -11.17
N GLU A 117 15.09 -0.21 -10.12
CA GLU A 117 16.49 -0.62 -10.16
C GLU A 117 16.55 -2.12 -10.55
N GLY A 118 17.07 -2.41 -11.75
CA GLY A 118 17.55 -3.76 -12.10
C GLY A 118 16.65 -4.68 -12.91
N THR A 119 15.44 -4.29 -13.35
CA THR A 119 14.61 -5.15 -14.23
C THR A 119 15.00 -5.10 -15.71
N GLY A 120 15.86 -4.15 -16.12
CA GLY A 120 16.26 -3.97 -17.52
C GLY A 120 16.87 -5.21 -18.18
N SER A 121 17.52 -6.09 -17.39
CA SER A 121 18.03 -7.38 -17.88
C SER A 121 17.01 -8.51 -17.86
N MET A 122 15.90 -8.38 -17.12
CA MET A 122 14.82 -9.39 -17.08
C MET A 122 13.78 -9.18 -18.18
N ALA A 123 13.66 -7.96 -18.71
CA ALA A 123 12.75 -7.64 -19.81
C ALA A 123 13.07 -8.39 -21.12
N THR A 124 14.32 -8.81 -21.29
CA THR A 124 14.83 -9.51 -22.48
C THR A 124 14.87 -11.04 -22.34
N LEU A 125 14.42 -11.59 -21.20
CA LEU A 125 14.44 -13.03 -20.98
C LEU A 125 13.46 -13.77 -21.91
N PRO A 126 13.84 -14.95 -22.44
CA PRO A 126 12.90 -15.81 -23.14
C PRO A 126 11.70 -16.14 -22.25
N LYS A 127 10.48 -16.10 -22.79
CA LYS A 127 9.25 -16.32 -22.03
C LYS A 127 9.30 -17.60 -21.18
N ALA A 128 9.82 -18.71 -21.71
CA ALA A 128 9.95 -19.96 -20.96
C ALA A 128 10.78 -19.82 -19.67
N VAL A 129 11.88 -19.04 -19.71
CA VAL A 129 12.72 -18.75 -18.54
C VAL A 129 11.98 -17.84 -17.57
N ALA A 130 11.23 -16.85 -18.06
CA ALA A 130 10.40 -15.99 -17.23
C ALA A 130 9.31 -16.78 -16.48
N TYR A 131 8.61 -17.70 -17.17
CA TYR A 131 7.63 -18.58 -16.52
C TYR A 131 8.27 -19.53 -15.50
N ALA A 132 9.46 -20.06 -15.78
CA ALA A 132 10.20 -20.87 -14.80
C ALA A 132 10.55 -20.06 -13.54
N GLY A 133 11.02 -18.82 -13.70
CA GLY A 133 11.28 -17.90 -12.59
C GLY A 133 10.01 -17.55 -11.79
N VAL A 134 8.91 -17.26 -12.48
CA VAL A 134 7.60 -17.00 -11.84
C VAL A 134 7.07 -18.23 -11.10
N SER A 135 7.34 -19.44 -11.58
CA SER A 135 7.03 -20.67 -10.85
C SER A 135 7.82 -20.77 -9.54
N LEU A 136 9.09 -20.37 -9.54
CA LEU A 136 9.92 -20.33 -8.32
C LEU A 136 9.36 -19.35 -7.26
N LEU A 137 8.77 -18.24 -7.69
CA LEU A 137 8.08 -17.27 -6.81
C LEU A 137 6.85 -17.88 -6.08
N LYS A 138 6.32 -19.01 -6.56
CA LYS A 138 5.23 -19.74 -5.87
C LYS A 138 5.76 -20.64 -4.75
N SER A 139 7.06 -20.90 -4.69
CA SER A 139 7.64 -21.87 -3.76
C SER A 139 7.48 -21.44 -2.30
N VAL A 140 7.09 -22.41 -1.47
CA VAL A 140 6.89 -22.22 -0.02
C VAL A 140 8.17 -21.73 0.63
N MET A 141 9.31 -22.33 0.28
CA MET A 141 10.62 -21.99 0.85
C MET A 141 11.02 -20.54 0.55
N LEU A 142 10.87 -20.09 -0.70
CA LEU A 142 11.18 -18.70 -1.05
C LEU A 142 10.24 -17.73 -0.34
N ARG A 143 8.95 -18.05 -0.23
CA ARG A 143 7.96 -17.19 0.44
C ARG A 143 8.21 -17.09 1.94
N LEU A 144 8.63 -18.18 2.60
CA LEU A 144 9.06 -18.14 4.00
C LEU A 144 10.32 -17.30 4.17
N PHE A 145 11.28 -17.40 3.25
CA PHE A 145 12.48 -16.57 3.25
C PHE A 145 12.15 -15.08 3.07
N VAL A 146 11.23 -14.74 2.16
CA VAL A 146 10.76 -13.35 1.97
C VAL A 146 10.13 -12.81 3.26
N ASN A 147 9.40 -13.61 4.04
CA ASN A 147 8.89 -13.14 5.33
C ASN A 147 10.01 -12.77 6.32
N VAL A 148 11.13 -13.50 6.32
CA VAL A 148 12.29 -13.17 7.17
C VAL A 148 12.91 -11.83 6.78
N LEU A 149 12.82 -11.46 5.50
CA LEU A 149 13.28 -10.16 5.00
C LEU A 149 12.25 -9.05 5.23
N ALA A 150 10.96 -9.37 5.11
CA ALA A 150 9.87 -8.39 5.18
C ALA A 150 9.53 -7.96 6.61
N PHE A 151 9.78 -8.80 7.62
CA PHE A 151 9.48 -8.51 9.03
C PHE A 151 10.75 -8.29 9.85
N GLU A 152 10.68 -7.45 10.88
CA GLU A 152 11.77 -7.29 11.86
C GLU A 152 11.94 -8.57 12.69
N LYS A 153 10.85 -9.07 13.26
CA LYS A 153 10.77 -10.33 14.00
C LYS A 153 9.42 -11.00 13.79
N LEU A 154 9.43 -12.26 13.35
CA LEU A 154 8.20 -13.03 13.13
C LEU A 154 8.33 -14.47 13.65
N PRO A 155 7.47 -14.93 14.58
CA PRO A 155 7.44 -16.32 15.00
C PRO A 155 7.12 -17.26 13.82
N LEU A 156 7.70 -18.47 13.82
CA LEU A 156 7.56 -19.42 12.71
C LEU A 156 6.09 -19.80 12.42
N SER A 157 5.28 -20.00 13.47
CA SER A 157 3.84 -20.31 13.32
C SER A 157 3.07 -19.21 12.59
N THR A 158 3.38 -17.95 12.88
CA THR A 158 2.76 -16.78 12.24
C THR A 158 3.33 -16.55 10.84
N SER A 159 4.61 -16.90 10.62
CA SER A 159 5.24 -16.84 9.30
C SER A 159 4.55 -17.72 8.26
N ILE A 160 4.05 -18.90 8.65
CA ILE A 160 3.30 -19.78 7.75
C ILE A 160 1.99 -19.10 7.29
N ASP A 161 1.26 -18.44 8.20
CA ASP A 161 0.02 -17.75 7.85
C ASP A 161 0.26 -16.54 6.94
N TRP A 162 1.29 -15.73 7.24
CA TRP A 162 1.69 -14.62 6.38
C TRP A 162 2.18 -15.09 5.01
N MET A 163 2.88 -16.23 4.95
CA MET A 163 3.27 -16.87 3.71
C MET A 163 2.04 -17.32 2.92
N ASN A 164 1.05 -17.94 3.55
CA ASN A 164 -0.18 -18.39 2.89
C ASN A 164 -0.95 -17.21 2.30
N ILE A 165 -1.11 -16.12 3.05
CA ILE A 165 -1.71 -14.87 2.54
C ILE A 165 -0.90 -14.32 1.40
N GLY A 166 0.41 -14.18 1.59
CA GLY A 166 1.33 -13.72 0.56
C GLY A 166 1.29 -14.59 -0.69
N ARG A 167 0.73 -15.80 -0.68
CA ARG A 167 0.63 -16.71 -1.84
C ARG A 167 -0.75 -16.78 -2.48
N LEU A 168 -1.80 -16.20 -1.90
CA LEU A 168 -3.17 -16.32 -2.46
C LEU A 168 -3.24 -15.83 -3.91
N HIS A 169 -2.50 -14.77 -4.25
CA HIS A 169 -2.46 -14.25 -5.61
C HIS A 169 -1.81 -15.23 -6.62
N CYS A 170 -0.88 -16.08 -6.18
CA CYS A 170 -0.27 -17.10 -7.03
C CYS A 170 -1.20 -18.24 -7.42
N MET A 171 -2.35 -18.35 -6.74
CA MET A 171 -3.36 -19.40 -6.94
C MET A 171 -4.32 -19.07 -8.09
N TYR A 172 -4.28 -17.84 -8.63
CA TYR A 172 -5.05 -17.50 -9.82
C TYR A 172 -4.35 -17.93 -11.11
N ASP A 173 -5.12 -18.47 -12.05
CA ASP A 173 -4.61 -18.95 -13.34
C ASP A 173 -3.90 -17.84 -14.14
N TRP A 174 -4.43 -16.61 -14.10
CA TRP A 174 -3.87 -15.46 -14.81
C TRP A 174 -2.61 -14.86 -14.16
N TRP A 175 -2.26 -15.25 -12.93
CA TRP A 175 -1.20 -14.58 -12.18
C TRP A 175 0.17 -14.74 -12.83
N ALA A 176 0.46 -15.93 -13.35
CA ALA A 176 1.76 -16.20 -13.96
C ALA A 176 1.95 -15.32 -15.21
N ASP A 177 0.93 -15.26 -16.07
CA ASP A 177 0.93 -14.42 -17.27
C ASP A 177 1.06 -12.94 -16.92
N ALA A 178 0.32 -12.47 -15.91
CA ALA A 178 0.39 -11.08 -15.46
C ALA A 178 1.78 -10.71 -14.91
N THR A 179 2.41 -11.62 -14.17
CA THR A 179 3.75 -11.41 -13.60
C THR A 179 4.81 -11.40 -14.69
N VAL A 180 4.76 -12.35 -15.64
CA VAL A 180 5.66 -12.36 -16.79
C VAL A 180 5.51 -11.08 -17.60
N ASN A 181 4.29 -10.67 -17.93
CA ASN A 181 4.03 -9.45 -18.70
C ASN A 181 4.55 -8.20 -17.96
N PHE A 182 4.34 -8.10 -16.65
CA PHE A 182 4.88 -7.01 -15.82
C PHE A 182 6.41 -6.96 -15.85
N MET A 183 7.08 -8.11 -15.72
CA MET A 183 8.54 -8.16 -15.78
C MET A 183 9.06 -7.83 -17.19
N SER A 184 8.42 -8.36 -18.22
CA SER A 184 8.77 -8.13 -19.63
C SER A 184 8.52 -6.70 -20.08
N SER A 185 7.58 -5.96 -19.46
CA SER A 185 7.35 -4.53 -19.74
C SER A 185 8.38 -3.61 -19.09
N GLY A 186 9.35 -4.16 -18.34
CA GLY A 186 10.33 -3.39 -17.57
C GLY A 186 9.84 -3.03 -16.16
N GLY A 187 8.72 -3.60 -15.69
CA GLY A 187 8.12 -3.25 -14.42
C GLY A 187 7.26 -1.98 -14.50
N TYR A 188 7.21 -1.23 -13.42
CA TYR A 188 6.39 -0.03 -13.30
C TYR A 188 7.20 1.11 -12.67
N ASP A 189 7.86 1.87 -13.55
CA ASP A 189 8.71 3.00 -13.17
C ASP A 189 7.92 4.29 -13.21
N VAL A 190 7.92 5.01 -12.08
CA VAL A 190 7.26 6.31 -11.95
C VAL A 190 8.23 7.40 -11.51
N ALA A 191 9.55 7.15 -11.56
CA ALA A 191 10.57 8.09 -11.10
C ALA A 191 10.43 9.47 -11.76
N CYS A 192 10.10 9.51 -13.05
CA CYS A 192 9.88 10.76 -13.80
C CYS A 192 8.60 11.51 -13.41
N LEU A 193 7.69 10.87 -12.68
CA LEU A 193 6.44 11.44 -12.19
C LEU A 193 6.57 12.00 -10.77
N ILE A 194 7.56 11.54 -9.99
CA ILE A 194 7.78 11.97 -8.60
C ILE A 194 7.81 13.52 -8.48
N PRO A 195 8.60 14.26 -9.30
CA PRO A 195 8.66 15.72 -9.17
C PRO A 195 7.37 16.45 -9.55
N LYS A 196 6.40 15.76 -10.18
CA LYS A 196 5.11 16.33 -10.60
C LYS A 196 4.05 16.27 -9.50
N ILE A 197 4.32 15.58 -8.39
CA ILE A 197 3.40 15.47 -7.26
C ILE A 197 3.37 16.81 -6.50
N ASN A 198 2.20 17.44 -6.50
CA ASN A 198 1.97 18.69 -5.77
C ASN A 198 1.32 18.45 -4.40
N GLN A 199 0.68 17.29 -4.22
CA GLN A 199 -0.02 16.93 -2.99
C GLN A 199 0.94 16.84 -1.80
N LYS A 200 0.51 17.33 -0.64
CA LYS A 200 1.23 17.09 0.62
C LYS A 200 1.35 15.56 0.79
N THR A 201 2.57 15.09 1.02
CA THR A 201 2.89 13.66 1.03
C THR A 201 3.50 13.26 2.37
N LEU A 202 3.00 12.18 2.96
CA LEU A 202 3.61 11.51 4.10
C LEU A 202 4.32 10.24 3.62
N ILE A 203 5.61 10.13 3.88
CA ILE A 203 6.39 8.91 3.68
C ILE A 203 6.56 8.24 5.04
N ILE A 204 6.13 6.98 5.15
CA ILE A 204 6.37 6.12 6.31
C ILE A 204 7.32 5.00 5.87
N TRP A 205 8.33 4.71 6.69
CA TRP A 205 9.33 3.69 6.36
C TRP A 205 9.74 2.90 7.60
N GLY A 206 9.89 1.57 7.49
CA GLY A 206 10.46 0.74 8.54
C GLY A 206 11.99 0.82 8.57
N GLU A 207 12.59 1.16 9.72
CA GLU A 207 14.06 1.33 9.80
C GLU A 207 14.86 0.07 9.43
N ASP A 208 14.26 -1.11 9.66
CA ASP A 208 14.86 -2.42 9.43
C ASP A 208 14.33 -3.11 8.17
N ASP A 209 13.81 -2.34 7.21
CA ASP A 209 13.39 -2.86 5.90
C ASP A 209 14.58 -3.48 5.15
N LYS A 210 14.55 -4.81 4.99
CA LYS A 210 15.55 -5.60 4.24
C LYS A 210 15.12 -5.91 2.80
N ILE A 211 13.92 -5.50 2.40
CA ILE A 211 13.43 -5.61 1.02
C ILE A 211 13.86 -4.36 0.25
N ILE A 212 13.59 -3.18 0.79
CA ILE A 212 13.91 -1.89 0.15
C ILE A 212 14.69 -1.01 1.12
N SER A 213 15.87 -0.57 0.68
CA SER A 213 16.72 0.26 1.54
C SER A 213 16.04 1.57 1.91
N SER A 214 16.07 1.92 3.20
CA SER A 214 15.59 3.20 3.74
C SER A 214 16.23 4.44 3.09
N LYS A 215 17.41 4.28 2.46
CA LYS A 215 18.04 5.32 1.63
C LYS A 215 17.13 5.78 0.48
N LEU A 216 16.34 4.88 -0.10
CA LEU A 216 15.38 5.22 -1.14
C LEU A 216 14.21 6.05 -0.60
N GLY A 217 13.81 5.85 0.67
CA GLY A 217 12.85 6.72 1.34
C GLY A 217 13.37 8.13 1.52
N VAL A 218 14.65 8.29 1.91
CA VAL A 218 15.29 9.61 2.02
C VAL A 218 15.42 10.27 0.65
N ARG A 219 15.80 9.51 -0.38
CA ARG A 219 15.83 10.01 -1.77
C ARG A 219 14.45 10.50 -2.21
N LEU A 220 13.41 9.70 -1.99
CA LEU A 220 12.04 10.05 -2.34
C LEU A 220 11.56 11.31 -1.62
N HIS A 221 11.93 11.49 -0.35
CA HIS A 221 11.68 12.71 0.41
C HIS A 221 12.34 13.94 -0.23
N CYS A 222 13.58 13.81 -0.72
CA CYS A 222 14.28 14.92 -1.40
C CYS A 222 13.70 15.25 -2.77
N GLU A 223 13.13 14.27 -3.48
CA GLU A 223 12.56 14.45 -4.83
C GLU A 223 11.11 14.96 -4.80
N LEU A 224 10.39 14.80 -3.67
CA LEU A 224 9.03 15.28 -3.48
C LEU A 224 9.01 16.68 -2.86
N PRO A 225 8.36 17.68 -3.49
CA PRO A 225 8.42 19.07 -3.04
C PRO A 225 7.74 19.32 -1.68
N ASN A 226 6.69 18.55 -1.36
CA ASN A 226 5.86 18.72 -0.16
C ASN A 226 5.80 17.44 0.68
N ALA A 227 6.94 16.77 0.89
CA ALA A 227 7.01 15.53 1.64
C ALA A 227 7.42 15.70 3.11
N ILE A 228 6.89 14.82 3.96
CA ILE A 228 7.35 14.59 5.33
C ILE A 228 7.72 13.12 5.42
N ILE A 229 8.91 12.81 5.95
CA ILE A 229 9.31 11.43 6.22
C ILE A 229 9.22 11.09 7.71
N ARG A 230 8.73 9.88 8.00
CA ARG A 230 8.62 9.30 9.34
C ARG A 230 9.13 7.86 9.31
N GLN A 231 10.23 7.62 10.00
CA GLN A 231 10.79 6.27 10.15
C GLN A 231 10.23 5.62 11.42
N ILE A 232 9.95 4.31 11.34
CA ILE A 232 9.43 3.51 12.45
C ILE A 232 10.55 2.57 12.90
N PRO A 233 11.07 2.72 14.13
CA PRO A 233 12.14 1.88 14.65
C PRO A 233 11.66 0.46 14.92
N ASN A 234 12.57 -0.52 14.79
CA ASN A 234 12.29 -1.95 15.02
C ASN A 234 11.11 -2.43 14.15
N CYS A 235 11.19 -2.16 12.85
CA CYS A 235 10.11 -2.42 11.89
C CYS A 235 10.66 -2.72 10.50
N GLY A 236 10.16 -3.78 9.87
CA GLY A 236 10.54 -4.19 8.52
C GLY A 236 9.71 -3.50 7.43
N HIS A 237 9.60 -4.19 6.29
CA HIS A 237 9.00 -3.70 5.03
C HIS A 237 7.48 -3.46 5.08
N ILE A 238 6.78 -3.96 6.11
CA ILE A 238 5.33 -3.82 6.23
C ILE A 238 4.88 -3.18 7.54
N PRO A 239 5.21 -1.89 7.81
CA PRO A 239 4.88 -1.22 9.06
C PRO A 239 3.40 -1.15 9.37
N HIS A 240 2.55 -1.09 8.34
CA HIS A 240 1.09 -1.09 8.50
C HIS A 240 0.55 -2.42 9.04
N VAL A 241 1.36 -3.49 8.98
CA VAL A 241 1.09 -4.80 9.59
C VAL A 241 1.83 -4.95 10.92
N GLU A 242 3.12 -4.59 10.97
CA GLU A 242 3.96 -4.83 12.16
C GLU A 242 3.70 -3.84 13.30
N LYS A 243 3.46 -2.56 12.97
CA LYS A 243 3.25 -1.46 13.93
C LYS A 243 1.99 -0.65 13.54
N PRO A 244 0.81 -1.30 13.46
CA PRO A 244 -0.41 -0.69 12.92
C PRO A 244 -0.83 0.57 13.67
N ASP A 245 -0.68 0.59 15.00
CA ASP A 245 -1.03 1.75 15.83
C ASP A 245 -0.10 2.94 15.57
N SER A 246 1.18 2.69 15.32
CA SER A 246 2.14 3.74 14.97
C SER A 246 1.82 4.33 13.60
N VAL A 247 1.56 3.49 12.59
CA VAL A 247 1.14 3.94 11.26
C VAL A 247 -0.16 4.73 11.34
N ALA A 248 -1.17 4.22 12.04
CA ALA A 248 -2.47 4.89 12.18
C ALA A 248 -2.35 6.25 12.86
N ARG A 249 -1.48 6.37 13.88
CA ARG A 249 -1.20 7.64 14.55
C ARG A 249 -0.55 8.66 13.62
N LEU A 250 0.50 8.26 12.90
CA LEU A 250 1.20 9.13 11.95
C LEU A 250 0.26 9.63 10.84
N ILE A 251 -0.57 8.75 10.30
CA ILE A 251 -1.58 9.11 9.29
C ILE A 251 -2.60 10.09 9.90
N LYS A 252 -3.08 9.84 11.12
CA LYS A 252 -4.05 10.72 11.79
C LYS A 252 -3.48 12.11 12.00
N GLU A 253 -2.27 12.23 12.53
CA GLU A 253 -1.57 13.51 12.73
C GLU A 253 -1.42 14.26 11.42
N PHE A 254 -0.94 13.59 10.37
CA PHE A 254 -0.77 14.16 9.04
C PHE A 254 -2.08 14.67 8.40
N VAL A 255 -3.19 13.98 8.67
CA VAL A 255 -4.51 14.41 8.20
C VAL A 255 -4.97 15.66 8.95
N GLN A 256 -4.80 15.71 10.27
CA GLN A 256 -5.24 16.81 11.13
C GLN A 256 -4.43 18.11 10.95
N ASP A 257 -3.16 18.00 10.58
CA ASP A 257 -2.18 19.08 10.41
C ASP A 257 -2.63 20.24 9.48
N GLN A 258 -3.64 20.01 8.62
CA GLN A 258 -4.21 21.04 7.72
C GLN A 258 -5.48 21.68 8.30
N GLU A 259 -6.29 20.96 9.07
CA GLU A 259 -7.50 21.54 9.67
C GLU A 259 -7.14 22.68 10.63
N ASP A 260 -6.01 22.55 11.34
CA ASP A 260 -5.55 23.57 12.27
C ASP A 260 -4.90 24.78 11.58
N CYS A 261 -4.23 24.61 10.43
CA CYS A 261 -3.65 25.73 9.69
C CYS A 261 -4.75 26.59 9.04
N SER A 262 -5.72 25.97 8.37
CA SER A 262 -6.84 26.68 7.75
C SER A 262 -7.80 27.30 8.78
N ARG A 263 -8.00 26.69 9.96
CA ARG A 263 -8.76 27.31 11.06
C ARG A 263 -8.03 28.50 11.69
N LYS A 264 -6.72 28.41 11.88
CA LYS A 264 -5.91 29.51 12.43
C LYS A 264 -5.89 30.71 11.49
N GLU A 265 -5.76 30.51 10.18
CA GLU A 265 -5.87 31.60 9.20
C GLU A 265 -7.28 32.22 9.20
N ALA A 266 -8.34 31.41 9.22
CA ALA A 266 -9.71 31.92 9.28
C ALA A 266 -9.99 32.72 10.57
N GLN A 267 -9.45 32.28 11.72
CA GLN A 267 -9.54 32.99 13.00
C GLN A 267 -8.72 34.28 13.00
N LEU A 268 -7.53 34.29 12.39
CA LEU A 268 -6.70 35.50 12.27
C LEU A 268 -7.40 36.56 11.42
N VAL A 269 -7.96 36.17 10.28
CA VAL A 269 -8.69 37.06 9.37
C VAL A 269 -9.95 37.61 10.06
N SER A 270 -10.67 36.82 10.85
CA SER A 270 -11.83 37.32 11.61
C SER A 270 -11.47 38.22 12.79
N SER A 271 -10.24 38.13 13.31
CA SER A 271 -9.77 39.00 14.41
C SER A 271 -9.22 40.36 13.93
N LEU A 272 -9.07 40.52 12.61
CA LEU A 272 -8.61 41.74 11.95
C LEU A 272 -9.75 42.55 11.30
N GLN A 273 -11.01 42.10 11.45
CA GLN A 273 -12.24 42.80 11.06
C GLN A 273 -12.98 43.31 12.30
#